data_AF-A0A7X7U1V3-F1
#
_entry.id   AF-A0A7X7U1V3-F1
#
_cell.length_a   1.000
_cell.length_b   1.000
_cell.length_c   1.000
_cell.angle_alpha   90.00
_cell.angle_beta   90.00
_cell.angle_gamma   90.00
#
_symmetry.space_group_name_H-M   'P 1'
#
loop_
_entity.id
_entity.type
_entity.pdbx_description
1 polymer ?
#
loop_
_entity_poly.entity_id
_entity_poly.type
_entity_poly.pdbx_seq_one_letter_code
_entity_poly.pdbx_strand_id
1 'polypeptide(L)'
;MGGGRLSWTGGIRTAQGGWPMKGQTRKVWHVCRFRERFELADDLRFDRRRPLIYSRDYVTANDDESASYLRQIDALSRRKNGLELEGAWSRIRRAASARSREYRGYLLTSANRPASDAEIGRTILFCEARRALRILKTLAELGLIEHVRCPIFDESRNNVTRKKARKTPSLKANRRDRTSGRRESASRETTGNHVLARAPLRAKDKRDNGKEKTKRKRNPQGRR
;
A
#
# COMPACT_ATOMS: atom_id res chain seq x y z
N MET A 1 24.31 59.77 42.34
CA MET A 1 24.43 60.31 40.96
C MET A 1 25.23 59.28 40.17
N GLY A 2 24.83 58.67 39.06
CA GLY A 2 23.64 58.68 38.22
C GLY A 2 23.95 57.78 37.00
N GLY A 3 22.94 57.14 36.41
CA GLY A 3 22.99 56.51 35.07
C GLY A 3 23.66 55.12 35.00
N GLY A 4 23.16 54.13 34.26
CA GLY A 4 22.09 54.14 33.26
C GLY A 4 21.54 52.73 33.03
N ARG A 5 20.23 52.67 32.75
CA ARG A 5 19.51 51.47 32.31
C ARG A 5 19.81 51.22 30.83
N LEU A 6 20.33 50.04 30.51
CA LEU A 6 20.38 49.52 29.15
C LEU A 6 19.02 48.85 28.84
N SER A 7 18.18 49.56 28.10
CA SER A 7 16.94 49.00 27.54
C SER A 7 17.26 48.18 26.29
N TRP A 8 17.02 46.88 26.34
CA TRP A 8 17.00 46.01 25.15
C TRP A 8 15.61 46.04 24.53
N THR A 9 15.42 46.80 23.46
CA THR A 9 14.26 46.70 22.57
C THR A 9 14.62 45.77 21.41
N GLY A 10 14.38 44.47 21.61
CA GLY A 10 14.44 43.47 20.55
C GLY A 10 13.31 43.70 19.56
N GLY A 11 13.61 44.38 18.46
CA GLY A 11 12.70 44.56 17.33
C GLY A 11 12.35 43.22 16.69
N ILE A 12 11.09 42.81 16.88
CA ILE A 12 10.47 41.71 16.15
C ILE A 12 10.38 42.13 14.69
N ARG A 13 11.31 41.66 13.85
CA ARG A 13 11.18 41.74 12.39
C ARG A 13 10.04 40.81 12.00
N THR A 14 8.84 41.37 11.87
CA THR A 14 7.74 40.79 11.11
C THR A 14 8.25 40.54 9.69
N ALA A 15 8.55 39.27 9.40
CA ALA A 15 8.83 38.83 8.05
C ALA A 15 7.60 39.13 7.20
N GLN A 16 7.67 40.22 6.43
CA GLN A 16 6.67 40.57 5.44
C GLN A 16 6.47 39.37 4.52
N GLY A 17 5.21 38.93 4.45
CA GLY A 17 4.76 37.86 3.59
C GLY A 17 5.11 38.18 2.15
N GLY A 18 6.16 37.52 1.65
CA GLY A 18 6.39 37.39 0.22
C GLY A 18 5.19 36.68 -0.40
N TRP A 19 4.41 37.41 -1.18
CA TRP A 19 3.36 36.85 -2.01
C TRP A 19 3.99 35.79 -2.91
N PRO A 20 3.45 34.55 -2.96
CA PRO A 20 4.05 33.48 -3.74
C PRO A 20 4.07 33.88 -5.21
N MET A 21 5.28 34.08 -5.74
CA MET A 21 5.57 34.33 -7.14
C MET A 21 4.81 33.33 -8.04
N LYS A 22 4.24 33.88 -9.11
CA LYS A 22 3.48 33.16 -10.13
C LYS A 22 4.19 31.87 -10.59
N GLY A 23 3.55 30.73 -10.35
CA GLY A 23 3.21 29.81 -11.44
C GLY A 23 4.12 28.62 -11.73
N GLN A 24 5.17 28.32 -10.96
CA GLN A 24 5.81 26.99 -11.10
C GLN A 24 4.92 25.94 -10.44
N THR A 25 4.08 25.32 -11.27
CA THR A 25 3.23 24.22 -10.84
C THR A 25 4.11 23.04 -10.48
N ARG A 26 4.19 22.77 -9.17
CA ARG A 26 5.02 21.70 -8.62
C ARG A 26 4.61 20.38 -9.25
N LYS A 27 5.59 19.62 -9.73
CA LYS A 27 5.38 18.28 -10.27
C LYS A 27 5.37 17.27 -9.12
N VAL A 28 4.69 16.16 -9.34
CA VAL A 28 4.50 15.07 -8.37
C VAL A 28 4.55 13.74 -9.10
N TRP A 29 5.13 12.74 -8.46
CA TRP A 29 5.07 11.37 -8.95
C TRP A 29 3.66 10.80 -8.71
N HIS A 30 3.08 10.26 -9.77
CA HIS A 30 1.76 9.64 -9.77
C HIS A 30 1.87 8.21 -10.27
N VAL A 31 1.11 7.29 -9.68
CA VAL A 31 0.98 5.91 -10.14
C VAL A 31 0.06 5.89 -11.34
N CYS A 32 0.57 5.44 -12.49
CA CYS A 32 -0.19 5.41 -13.74
C CYS A 32 -1.49 4.61 -13.56
N ARG A 33 -2.61 5.18 -14.02
CA ARG A 33 -3.93 4.54 -14.01
C ARG A 33 -4.28 3.92 -12.64
N PHE A 34 -3.97 4.65 -11.56
CA PHE A 34 -4.09 4.12 -10.20
C PHE A 34 -5.52 3.65 -9.89
N ARG A 35 -6.53 4.42 -10.29
CA ARG A 35 -7.94 4.12 -10.00
C ARG A 35 -8.39 2.87 -10.73
N GLU A 36 -8.03 2.77 -12.00
CA GLU A 36 -8.34 1.66 -12.86
C GLU A 36 -7.66 0.39 -12.35
N ARG A 37 -6.42 0.47 -11.86
CA ARG A 37 -5.66 -0.73 -11.45
C ARG A 37 -5.99 -1.20 -10.04
N PHE A 38 -6.06 -0.29 -9.08
CA PHE A 38 -6.00 -0.62 -7.65
C PHE A 38 -7.27 -0.33 -6.87
N GLU A 39 -8.15 0.56 -7.34
CA GLU A 39 -9.41 0.85 -6.64
C GLU A 39 -10.50 -0.16 -7.00
N LEU A 40 -11.23 -0.63 -5.99
CA LEU A 40 -12.41 -1.48 -6.19
C LEU A 40 -13.59 -0.62 -6.66
N ALA A 41 -14.40 -1.15 -7.57
CA ALA A 41 -15.60 -0.46 -8.06
C ALA A 41 -16.57 -0.08 -6.92
N ASP A 42 -16.64 -0.89 -5.86
CA ASP A 42 -17.47 -0.60 -4.69
C ASP A 42 -16.92 0.56 -3.85
N ASP A 43 -15.61 0.79 -3.83
CA ASP A 43 -15.04 1.97 -3.15
C ASP A 43 -15.45 3.28 -3.82
N LEU A 44 -15.79 3.25 -5.13
CA LEU A 44 -16.38 4.40 -5.82
C LEU A 44 -17.81 4.69 -5.35
N ARG A 45 -18.57 3.66 -4.96
CA ARG A 45 -19.97 3.78 -4.53
C ARG A 45 -20.11 4.25 -3.09
N PHE A 46 -19.15 3.92 -2.21
CA PHE A 46 -19.27 4.13 -0.77
C PHE A 46 -18.53 5.35 -0.22
N ASP A 47 -17.97 6.22 -1.06
CA ASP A 47 -17.26 7.46 -0.64
C ASP A 47 -16.40 7.27 0.62
N ARG A 48 -15.61 6.19 0.64
CA ARG A 48 -14.87 5.81 1.85
C ARG A 48 -13.81 6.88 2.16
N ARG A 49 -14.00 7.57 3.28
CA ARG A 49 -13.04 8.54 3.85
C ARG A 49 -11.72 7.92 4.30
N ARG A 50 -11.65 6.59 4.42
CA ARG A 50 -10.51 5.85 4.98
C ARG A 50 -9.51 5.46 3.87
N PRO A 51 -8.24 5.21 4.21
CA PRO A 51 -7.29 4.58 3.29
C PRO A 51 -7.84 3.29 2.67
N LEU A 52 -7.30 2.89 1.52
CA LEU A 52 -7.62 1.58 0.95
C LEU A 52 -7.22 0.50 1.96
N ILE A 53 -8.21 -0.26 2.44
CA ILE A 53 -7.96 -1.43 3.30
C ILE A 53 -7.44 -2.59 2.45
N TYR A 54 -7.93 -2.68 1.21
CA TYR A 54 -7.52 -3.65 0.20
C TYR A 54 -7.23 -2.92 -1.10
N SER A 55 -6.15 -3.28 -1.78
CA SER A 55 -5.87 -2.88 -3.16
C SER A 55 -6.13 -4.08 -4.07
N ARG A 56 -6.78 -3.85 -5.22
CA ARG A 56 -6.85 -4.87 -6.26
C ARG A 56 -5.44 -5.20 -6.74
N ASP A 57 -5.12 -6.48 -6.91
CA ASP A 57 -3.96 -6.92 -7.66
C ASP A 57 -4.41 -7.88 -8.74
N TYR A 58 -3.76 -7.82 -9.91
CA TYR A 58 -4.11 -8.67 -11.03
C TYR A 58 -3.24 -9.92 -10.98
N VAL A 59 -3.89 -11.08 -10.96
CA VAL A 59 -3.21 -12.38 -11.10
C VAL A 59 -3.32 -12.88 -12.54
N THR A 60 -4.42 -12.54 -13.22
CA THR A 60 -4.68 -12.85 -14.63
C THR A 60 -5.25 -11.61 -15.32
N ALA A 61 -5.01 -11.49 -16.63
CA ALA A 61 -5.60 -10.43 -17.43
C ALA A 61 -7.07 -10.75 -17.73
N ASN A 62 -7.95 -9.79 -17.51
CA ASN A 62 -9.37 -9.86 -17.83
C ASN A 62 -9.84 -8.69 -18.71
N ASP A 63 -8.97 -7.72 -18.97
CA ASP A 63 -9.18 -6.54 -19.81
C ASP A 63 -7.81 -6.07 -20.37
N ASP A 64 -7.83 -5.11 -21.30
CA ASP A 64 -6.60 -4.58 -21.90
C ASP A 64 -5.69 -3.89 -20.88
N GLU A 65 -6.28 -3.30 -19.83
CA GLU A 65 -5.52 -2.58 -18.81
C GLU A 65 -4.72 -3.55 -17.93
N SER A 66 -5.35 -4.62 -17.46
CA SER A 66 -4.71 -5.69 -16.69
C SER A 66 -3.66 -6.42 -17.52
N ALA A 67 -3.92 -6.67 -18.82
CA ALA A 67 -2.93 -7.22 -19.74
C ALA A 67 -1.72 -6.28 -19.92
N SER A 68 -1.95 -4.98 -20.05
CA SER A 68 -0.90 -3.97 -20.12
C SER A 68 -0.08 -3.93 -18.84
N TYR A 69 -0.75 -3.85 -17.68
CA TYR A 69 -0.10 -3.83 -16.37
C TYR A 69 0.74 -5.09 -16.11
N LEU A 70 0.21 -6.28 -16.37
CA LEU A 70 0.96 -7.53 -16.18
C LEU A 70 2.21 -7.60 -17.07
N ARG A 71 2.15 -7.08 -18.30
CA ARG A 71 3.34 -6.93 -19.16
C ARG A 71 4.37 -5.96 -18.58
N GLN A 72 3.92 -4.85 -17.99
CA GLN A 72 4.83 -3.91 -17.31
C GLN A 72 5.51 -4.55 -16.09
N ILE A 73 4.79 -5.36 -15.32
CA ILE A 73 5.34 -6.10 -14.18
C ILE A 73 6.32 -7.17 -14.65
N ASP A 74 6.00 -7.95 -15.68
CA ASP A 74 6.96 -8.92 -16.25
C ASP A 74 8.23 -8.23 -16.78
N ALA A 75 8.09 -7.08 -17.44
CA ALA A 75 9.23 -6.28 -17.89
C ALA A 75 10.07 -5.73 -16.71
N LEU A 76 9.44 -5.38 -15.59
CA LEU A 76 10.11 -4.98 -14.34
C LEU A 76 10.94 -6.13 -13.79
N SER A 77 10.35 -7.32 -13.66
CA SER A 77 10.97 -8.54 -13.12
C SER A 77 12.21 -8.98 -13.91
N ARG A 78 12.20 -8.77 -15.23
CA ARG A 78 13.32 -9.13 -16.13
C ARG A 78 14.49 -8.14 -16.10
N ARG A 79 14.40 -7.01 -15.40
CA ARG A 79 15.53 -6.07 -15.27
C ARG A 79 16.64 -6.69 -14.41
N LYS A 80 17.89 -6.24 -14.63
CA LYS A 80 19.06 -6.69 -13.84
C LYS A 80 18.86 -6.54 -12.32
N ASN A 81 18.11 -5.53 -11.89
CA ASN A 81 17.77 -5.28 -10.48
C ASN A 81 16.28 -5.57 -10.20
N GLY A 82 15.68 -6.56 -10.87
CA GLY A 82 14.24 -6.83 -10.83
C GLY A 82 13.69 -6.95 -9.41
N LEU A 83 14.33 -7.74 -8.55
CA LEU A 83 13.91 -7.94 -7.16
C LEU A 83 13.88 -6.62 -6.34
N GLU A 84 14.87 -5.75 -6.54
CA GLU A 84 14.91 -4.44 -5.88
C GLU A 84 13.77 -3.55 -6.38
N LEU A 85 13.55 -3.54 -7.70
CA LEU A 85 12.53 -2.72 -8.34
C LEU A 85 11.11 -3.19 -7.97
N GLU A 86 10.87 -4.49 -7.86
CA GLU A 86 9.61 -5.06 -7.36
C GLU A 86 9.35 -4.67 -5.91
N GLY A 87 10.37 -4.76 -5.05
CA GLY A 87 10.28 -4.34 -3.65
C GLY A 87 9.96 -2.84 -3.54
N ALA A 88 10.63 -2.01 -4.34
CA ALA A 88 10.36 -0.58 -4.42
C ALA A 88 8.95 -0.29 -4.95
N TRP A 89 8.51 -0.99 -5.99
CA TRP A 89 7.18 -0.86 -6.57
C TRP A 89 6.09 -1.19 -5.55
N SER A 90 6.22 -2.28 -4.81
CA SER A 90 5.31 -2.66 -3.73
C SER A 90 5.20 -1.57 -2.65
N ARG A 91 6.32 -0.97 -2.24
CA ARG A 91 6.34 0.15 -1.27
C ARG A 91 5.66 1.40 -1.81
N ILE A 92 5.91 1.74 -3.07
CA ILE A 92 5.27 2.88 -3.76
C ILE A 92 3.76 2.69 -3.85
N ARG A 93 3.29 1.51 -4.29
CA ARG A 93 1.86 1.19 -4.33
C ARG A 93 1.21 1.36 -2.96
N ARG A 94 1.85 0.84 -1.91
CA ARG A 94 1.36 0.95 -0.53
C ARG A 94 1.27 2.42 -0.09
N ALA A 95 2.31 3.21 -0.32
CA ALA A 95 2.35 4.63 0.03
C ALA A 95 1.26 5.44 -0.71
N ALA A 96 1.07 5.17 -2.00
CA ALA A 96 0.05 5.81 -2.83
C ALA A 96 -1.38 5.41 -2.43
N SER A 97 -1.56 4.23 -1.82
CA SER A 97 -2.87 3.70 -1.39
C SER A 97 -3.26 4.11 0.03
N ALA A 98 -2.28 4.46 0.88
CA ALA A 98 -2.45 4.70 2.31
C ALA A 98 -3.10 6.05 2.66
N ARG A 99 -3.49 6.86 1.66
CA ARG A 99 -4.03 8.21 1.84
C ARG A 99 -5.55 8.27 1.63
N SER A 100 -6.13 9.39 2.04
CA SER A 100 -7.53 9.74 1.72
C SER A 100 -7.73 9.78 0.21
N ARG A 101 -8.98 9.56 -0.24
CA ARG A 101 -9.31 9.28 -1.64
C ARG A 101 -8.77 10.29 -2.65
N GLU A 102 -8.84 11.59 -2.35
CA GLU A 102 -8.36 12.64 -3.25
C GLU A 102 -6.84 12.61 -3.51
N TYR A 103 -6.07 12.07 -2.57
CA TYR A 103 -4.62 12.00 -2.61
C TYR A 103 -4.09 10.67 -3.15
N ARG A 104 -4.97 9.68 -3.34
CA ARG A 104 -4.55 8.34 -3.75
C ARG A 104 -3.92 8.36 -5.14
N GLY A 105 -2.94 7.49 -5.33
CA GLY A 105 -2.14 7.46 -6.56
C GLY A 105 -0.98 8.46 -6.57
N TYR A 106 -0.95 9.47 -5.68
CA TYR A 106 0.12 10.46 -5.65
C TYR A 106 1.13 10.20 -4.53
N LEU A 107 2.41 10.45 -4.81
CA LEU A 107 3.48 10.37 -3.80
C LEU A 107 3.64 11.73 -3.11
N LEU A 108 3.05 11.82 -1.92
CA LEU A 108 2.98 13.05 -1.13
C LEU A 108 3.66 12.92 0.23
N THR A 109 4.12 14.06 0.75
CA THR A 109 4.66 14.20 2.11
C THR A 109 3.55 14.02 3.15
N SER A 110 3.91 13.94 4.44
CA SER A 110 2.93 13.90 5.54
C SER A 110 1.95 15.08 5.50
N ALA A 111 2.41 16.25 5.04
CA ALA A 111 1.63 17.48 4.89
C ALA A 111 0.87 17.60 3.54
N ASN A 112 0.63 16.48 2.84
CA ASN A 112 -0.08 16.43 1.55
C ASN A 112 0.51 17.32 0.44
N ARG A 113 1.83 17.53 0.46
CA ARG A 113 2.55 18.26 -0.59
C ARG A 113 3.28 17.28 -1.51
N PRO A 114 3.59 17.64 -2.78
CA PRO A 114 4.44 16.81 -3.64
C PRO A 114 5.74 16.44 -2.93
N ALA A 115 6.03 15.14 -2.82
CA ALA A 115 7.25 14.67 -2.22
C ALA A 115 8.42 14.81 -3.21
N SER A 116 9.55 15.32 -2.73
CA SER A 116 10.80 15.31 -3.51
C SER A 116 11.37 13.90 -3.62
N ASP A 117 12.22 13.65 -4.62
CA ASP A 117 12.86 12.33 -4.81
C ASP A 117 13.66 11.89 -3.57
N ALA A 118 14.33 12.85 -2.91
CA ALA A 118 15.06 12.61 -1.67
C ALA A 118 14.14 12.21 -0.52
N GLU A 119 12.97 12.85 -0.43
CA GLU A 119 11.98 12.54 0.59
C GLU A 119 11.28 11.20 0.34
N ILE A 120 10.99 10.87 -0.92
CA ILE A 120 10.50 9.53 -1.32
C ILE A 120 11.54 8.47 -0.95
N GLY A 121 12.82 8.73 -1.26
CA GLY A 121 13.94 7.88 -0.86
C GLY A 121 13.97 7.61 0.64
N ARG A 122 13.87 8.65 1.46
CA ARG A 122 13.92 8.56 2.92
C ARG A 122 12.68 7.89 3.53
N THR A 123 11.48 8.24 3.06
CA THR A 123 10.22 7.90 3.76
C THR A 123 9.51 6.67 3.21
N ILE A 124 9.68 6.37 1.92
CA ILE A 124 8.96 5.28 1.24
C ILE A 124 9.92 4.15 0.87
N LEU A 125 11.03 4.50 0.21
CA LEU A 125 11.95 3.50 -0.35
C LEU A 125 13.05 3.07 0.64
N PHE A 126 13.27 3.84 1.71
CA PHE A 126 14.34 3.65 2.69
C PHE A 126 15.73 3.52 2.04
N CYS A 127 16.04 4.45 1.14
CA CYS A 127 17.32 4.52 0.43
C CYS A 127 17.77 5.95 0.14
N GLU A 128 19.01 6.11 -0.35
CA GLU A 128 19.57 7.41 -0.71
C GLU A 128 18.83 8.08 -1.89
N ALA A 129 18.83 9.41 -1.92
CA ALA A 129 18.15 10.21 -2.94
C ALA A 129 18.54 9.85 -4.38
N ARG A 130 19.84 9.63 -4.64
CA ARG A 130 20.32 9.22 -5.98
C ARG A 130 19.77 7.86 -6.40
N ARG A 131 19.67 6.92 -5.45
CA ARG A 131 19.13 5.58 -5.69
C ARG A 131 17.62 5.64 -5.93
N ALA A 132 16.91 6.41 -5.10
CA ALA A 132 15.48 6.67 -5.27
C ALA A 132 15.16 7.25 -6.65
N LEU A 133 15.91 8.26 -7.09
CA LEU A 133 15.73 8.86 -8.42
C LEU A 133 15.91 7.84 -9.55
N ARG A 134 16.92 6.96 -9.47
CA ARG A 134 17.13 5.90 -10.47
C ARG A 134 15.95 4.93 -10.51
N ILE A 135 15.47 4.49 -9.34
CA ILE A 135 14.30 3.61 -9.23
C ILE A 135 13.07 4.28 -9.86
N LEU A 136 12.79 5.54 -9.49
CA LEU A 136 11.64 6.29 -10.00
C LEU A 136 11.69 6.46 -11.52
N LYS A 137 12.87 6.78 -12.08
CA LYS A 137 13.07 6.85 -13.53
C LYS A 137 12.81 5.50 -14.21
N THR A 138 13.37 4.41 -13.70
CA THR A 138 13.14 3.06 -14.27
C THR A 138 11.66 2.67 -14.23
N LEU A 139 10.96 2.96 -13.13
CA LEU A 139 9.52 2.71 -13.02
C LEU A 139 8.71 3.58 -14.00
N ALA A 140 9.17 4.81 -14.25
CA ALA A 140 8.53 5.70 -15.21
C ALA A 140 8.74 5.25 -16.66
N GLU A 141 9.93 4.78 -17.00
CA GLU A 141 10.24 4.18 -18.30
C GLU A 141 9.36 2.95 -18.60
N LEU A 142 9.01 2.17 -17.57
CA LEU A 142 8.10 1.03 -17.68
C LEU A 142 6.62 1.43 -17.67
N GLY A 143 6.29 2.72 -17.50
CA GLY A 143 4.92 3.21 -17.47
C GLY A 143 4.13 2.79 -16.22
N LEU A 144 4.81 2.45 -15.11
CA LEU A 144 4.19 2.15 -13.82
C LEU A 144 3.90 3.43 -13.02
N ILE A 145 4.75 4.44 -13.17
CA ILE A 145 4.57 5.77 -12.60
C ILE A 145 4.82 6.85 -13.65
N GLU A 146 4.40 8.07 -13.36
CA GLU A 146 4.56 9.23 -14.23
C GLU A 146 4.82 10.49 -13.39
N HIS A 147 5.51 11.47 -13.98
CA HIS A 147 5.79 12.75 -13.31
C HIS A 147 4.85 13.83 -13.84
N VAL A 148 3.72 14.00 -13.13
CA VAL A 148 2.61 14.86 -13.56
C VAL A 148 2.60 16.18 -12.81
N ARG A 149 1.84 17.15 -13.33
CA ARG A 149 1.54 18.38 -12.59
C ARG A 149 0.72 18.02 -11.35
N CYS A 150 1.10 18.55 -10.19
CA CYS A 150 0.32 18.33 -8.97
C CYS A 150 -1.08 18.92 -9.17
N PRO A 151 -2.15 18.12 -9.01
CA PRO A 151 -3.50 18.64 -9.04
C PRO A 151 -3.74 19.53 -7.82
N ILE A 152 -4.77 20.37 -7.93
CA ILE A 152 -5.33 21.05 -6.76
C ILE A 152 -6.25 20.02 -6.10
N PHE A 153 -5.89 19.59 -4.90
CA PHE A 153 -6.69 18.63 -4.13
C PHE A 153 -7.89 19.37 -3.52
N ASP A 154 -9.09 18.90 -3.85
CA ASP A 154 -10.34 19.45 -3.32
C ASP A 154 -10.76 18.64 -2.08
N GLU A 155 -10.33 19.10 -0.91
CA GLU A 155 -10.63 18.49 0.40
C GLU A 155 -12.13 18.41 0.71
N SER A 156 -12.97 19.16 0.00
CA SER A 156 -14.43 19.10 0.17
C SER A 156 -14.98 17.71 -0.16
N ARG A 157 -14.31 16.96 -1.06
CA ARG A 157 -14.69 15.59 -1.43
C ARG A 157 -14.45 14.58 -0.31
N ASN A 158 -13.51 14.84 0.59
CA ASN A 158 -13.35 14.05 1.81
C ASN A 158 -14.42 14.38 2.86
N ASN A 159 -15.03 15.57 2.78
CA ASN A 159 -16.05 16.07 3.70
C ASN A 159 -17.48 15.79 3.21
N VAL A 160 -17.79 14.53 2.86
CA VAL A 160 -19.19 14.12 2.68
C VAL A 160 -19.88 14.16 4.04
N THR A 161 -20.43 15.31 4.43
CA THR A 161 -21.33 15.41 5.59
C THR A 161 -22.31 14.24 5.48
N ARG A 162 -22.47 13.47 6.57
CA ARG A 162 -23.53 12.46 6.69
C ARG A 162 -24.87 13.19 6.64
N LYS A 163 -25.26 13.77 5.51
CA LYS A 163 -26.62 14.23 5.27
C LYS A 163 -27.44 12.95 5.15
N LYS A 164 -27.89 12.51 6.32
CA LYS A 164 -29.01 11.60 6.56
C LYS A 164 -29.21 10.63 5.40
N ALA A 165 -28.53 9.48 5.46
CA ALA A 165 -29.13 8.25 4.97
C ALA A 165 -30.48 8.16 5.71
N ARG A 166 -31.53 8.72 5.10
CA ARG A 166 -32.89 8.61 5.55
C ARG A 166 -33.11 7.12 5.67
N LYS A 167 -33.34 6.66 6.90
CA LYS A 167 -33.86 5.33 7.20
C LYS A 167 -34.93 5.03 6.17
N THR A 168 -34.65 4.15 5.22
CA THR A 168 -35.71 3.44 4.52
C THR A 168 -36.42 2.67 5.63
N PRO A 169 -37.70 2.94 5.94
CA PRO A 169 -38.41 2.17 6.94
C PRO A 169 -38.38 0.72 6.44
N SER A 170 -37.77 -0.16 7.23
CA SER A 170 -37.89 -1.59 7.02
C SER A 170 -39.38 -1.90 7.07
N LEU A 171 -39.96 -2.19 5.90
CA LEU A 171 -41.27 -2.78 5.82
C LEU A 171 -41.17 -4.09 6.60
N LYS A 172 -41.72 -4.08 7.83
CA LYS A 172 -42.07 -5.27 8.59
C LYS A 172 -42.99 -6.10 7.70
N ALA A 173 -42.42 -7.02 6.92
CA ALA A 173 -43.16 -8.11 6.34
C ALA A 173 -43.54 -9.05 7.48
N ASN A 174 -44.74 -8.83 8.02
CA ASN A 174 -45.51 -9.82 8.75
C ASN A 174 -45.52 -11.12 7.93
N ARG A 175 -44.67 -12.09 8.27
CA ARG A 175 -44.86 -13.46 7.85
C ARG A 175 -45.38 -14.26 9.05
N ARG A 176 -46.70 -14.43 8.97
CA ARG A 176 -47.61 -15.16 9.83
C ARG A 176 -47.03 -16.48 10.35
N ASP A 177 -47.37 -16.75 11.60
CA ASP A 177 -47.45 -18.08 12.19
C ASP A 177 -48.09 -19.09 11.23
N ARG A 178 -47.40 -20.21 11.01
CA ARG A 178 -48.05 -21.48 10.69
C ARG A 178 -47.45 -22.56 11.57
N THR A 179 -48.31 -22.99 12.48
CA THR A 179 -48.25 -24.08 13.43
C THR A 179 -48.06 -25.44 12.79
N SER A 180 -47.50 -26.33 13.62
CA SER A 180 -47.73 -27.79 13.72
C SER A 180 -47.35 -28.71 12.56
N GLY A 181 -46.39 -29.59 12.84
CA GLY A 181 -46.05 -30.75 12.02
C GLY A 181 -45.20 -31.75 12.79
N ARG A 182 -45.81 -32.37 13.80
CA ARG A 182 -45.33 -33.57 14.51
C ARG A 182 -44.97 -34.65 13.48
N ARG A 183 -43.71 -35.07 13.44
CA ARG A 183 -43.31 -36.40 12.94
C ARG A 183 -42.26 -36.98 13.87
N GLU A 184 -42.69 -38.04 14.55
CA GLU A 184 -41.82 -39.08 15.10
C GLU A 184 -40.87 -39.58 14.03
N SER A 185 -39.61 -39.77 14.41
CA SER A 185 -38.68 -40.60 13.65
C SER A 185 -37.87 -41.38 14.67
N ALA A 186 -38.35 -42.59 14.94
CA ALA A 186 -37.54 -43.66 15.50
C ALA A 186 -36.37 -43.90 14.55
N SER A 187 -35.15 -43.92 15.06
CA SER A 187 -33.98 -44.40 14.33
C SER A 187 -33.12 -45.22 15.28
N ARG A 188 -33.57 -46.47 15.41
CA ARG A 188 -32.80 -47.71 15.36
C ARG A 188 -31.28 -47.54 15.36
N GLU A 189 -30.68 -48.12 16.37
CA GLU A 189 -29.28 -48.51 16.42
C GLU A 189 -28.86 -49.26 15.15
N THR A 190 -27.71 -48.89 14.59
CA THR A 190 -26.89 -49.84 13.84
C THR A 190 -25.43 -49.42 13.95
N THR A 191 -24.70 -50.30 14.61
CA THR A 191 -23.26 -50.44 14.68
C THR A 191 -22.59 -50.32 13.30
N GLY A 192 -21.49 -49.56 13.23
CA GLY A 192 -20.71 -49.43 12.00
C GLY A 192 -19.43 -48.61 12.21
N ASN A 193 -18.36 -49.31 12.59
CA ASN A 193 -16.99 -48.82 12.68
C ASN A 193 -16.54 -48.02 11.45
N HIS A 194 -16.01 -46.80 11.67
CA HIS A 194 -14.91 -46.22 10.89
C HIS A 194 -14.15 -45.16 11.73
N VAL A 195 -13.19 -45.63 12.52
CA VAL A 195 -11.73 -45.37 12.36
C VAL A 195 -11.46 -44.33 11.23
N LEU A 196 -10.93 -43.10 11.41
CA LEU A 196 -9.76 -42.65 12.19
C LEU A 196 -9.87 -41.18 12.62
N ALA A 197 -9.34 -40.94 13.81
CA ALA A 197 -9.17 -39.65 14.44
C ALA A 197 -8.12 -38.77 13.75
N ARG A 198 -8.43 -37.47 13.80
CA ARG A 198 -7.54 -36.30 13.76
C ARG A 198 -6.09 -36.60 14.13
N ALA A 199 -5.17 -36.26 13.22
CA ALA A 199 -3.76 -36.09 13.55
C ALA A 199 -3.51 -34.67 14.09
N PRO A 200 -3.01 -34.50 15.33
CA PRO A 200 -2.29 -33.31 15.73
C PRO A 200 -0.78 -33.51 15.47
N LEU A 201 -0.21 -32.70 14.58
CA LEU A 201 1.24 -32.61 14.40
C LEU A 201 1.89 -31.99 15.64
N ARG A 202 2.31 -32.84 16.58
CA ARG A 202 3.29 -32.52 17.62
C ARG A 202 4.68 -32.88 17.09
N ALA A 203 5.46 -31.87 16.70
CA ALA A 203 6.89 -32.04 16.48
C ALA A 203 7.63 -31.69 17.77
N LYS A 204 8.12 -32.72 18.48
CA LYS A 204 9.13 -32.59 19.51
C LYS A 204 10.03 -33.81 19.47
N ASP A 205 11.32 -33.52 19.70
CA ASP A 205 12.42 -34.45 19.97
C ASP A 205 12.96 -35.19 18.73
N LYS A 206 14.26 -35.46 18.58
CA LYS A 206 15.49 -35.19 19.34
C LYS A 206 16.64 -35.56 18.38
N ARG A 207 17.79 -34.91 18.61
CA ARG A 207 19.18 -35.42 18.50
C ARG A 207 19.37 -36.78 17.81
N ASP A 208 20.32 -36.87 16.86
CA ASP A 208 21.59 -37.51 17.18
C ASP A 208 22.73 -37.25 16.18
N ASN A 209 23.92 -37.51 16.71
CA ASN A 209 25.29 -37.39 16.23
C ASN A 209 25.60 -37.84 14.79
N GLY A 210 26.47 -37.07 14.13
CA GLY A 210 27.21 -37.48 12.94
C GLY A 210 28.57 -36.80 12.89
N LYS A 211 29.56 -37.38 13.59
CA LYS A 211 30.98 -37.11 13.36
C LYS A 211 31.33 -37.57 11.94
N GLU A 212 31.84 -36.69 11.10
CA GLU A 212 32.75 -37.14 10.04
C GLU A 212 33.90 -36.16 9.85
N LYS A 213 35.10 -36.68 10.20
CA LYS A 213 36.39 -36.07 9.92
C LYS A 213 36.85 -36.62 8.56
N THR A 214 37.08 -35.76 7.58
CA THR A 214 38.04 -36.13 6.52
C THR A 214 38.83 -34.95 5.98
N LYS A 215 40.08 -34.91 6.45
CA LYS A 215 41.27 -34.29 5.84
C LYS A 215 41.34 -34.46 4.31
N ARG A 216 41.98 -33.47 3.68
CA ARG A 216 42.87 -33.47 2.47
C ARG A 216 42.38 -32.38 1.49
N LYS A 217 43.21 -31.58 0.83
CA LYS A 217 44.67 -31.51 0.70
C LYS A 217 44.98 -30.07 0.23
N ARG A 218 46.07 -29.48 0.74
CA ARG A 218 46.74 -28.33 0.11
C ARG A 218 47.04 -28.67 -1.35
N ASN A 219 46.92 -27.70 -2.25
CA ASN A 219 47.79 -27.63 -3.41
C ASN A 219 48.42 -26.23 -3.52
N PRO A 220 49.75 -26.12 -3.44
CA PRO A 220 50.49 -24.89 -3.69
C PRO A 220 50.85 -24.75 -5.19
N GLN A 221 51.05 -23.50 -5.60
CA GLN A 221 52.00 -22.99 -6.60
C GLN A 221 52.33 -23.82 -7.87
N GLY A 222 52.23 -23.13 -9.02
CA GLY A 222 53.09 -23.34 -10.20
C GLY A 222 52.79 -22.27 -11.26
N ARG A 223 53.55 -21.17 -11.30
CA ARG A 223 54.61 -20.85 -12.29
C ARG A 223 54.14 -20.86 -13.77
N ARG A 224 53.98 -19.68 -14.36
CA ARG A 224 54.96 -19.04 -15.25
C ARG A 224 54.70 -17.54 -15.31
#